data_AF-A0A135ZA28-F1
#
_entry.id   AF-A0A135ZA28-F1
#
_cell.length_a   1.000
_cell.length_b   1.000
_cell.length_c   1.000
_cell.angle_alpha   90.00
_cell.angle_beta   90.00
_cell.angle_gamma   90.00
#
_symmetry.space_group_name_H-M   'P 1'
#
loop_
_entity.id
_entity.type
_entity.pdbx_description
1 polymer ?
#
loop_
_entity_poly.entity_id
_entity_poly.type
_entity_poly.pdbx_seq_one_letter_code
_entity_poly.pdbx_strand_id
1 'polypeptide(L)'
;MHKILNAKSFWTFVCFVAFFIFTTSLITKMWWLNVFTMVLGLAFKYYGDPICFPERAKLRKQREEKMQAYLDKRQELNSSYVRNKRARK
;
A
#
# COMPACT_ATOMS: atom_id res chain seq x y z
N MET A 1 -35.89 -0.52 -2.47
CA MET A 1 -34.77 0.44 -2.42
C MET A 1 -33.66 -0.13 -1.55
N HIS A 2 -32.71 -0.90 -2.09
CA HIS A 2 -31.47 -1.27 -1.37
C HIS A 2 -30.42 -1.64 -2.41
N LYS A 3 -29.94 -0.63 -3.16
CA LYS A 3 -28.74 -0.81 -3.99
C LYS A 3 -27.55 -0.72 -3.05
N ILE A 4 -27.02 -1.89 -2.71
CA ILE A 4 -25.61 -2.20 -2.46
C ILE A 4 -24.76 -0.92 -2.54
N LEU A 5 -24.40 -0.37 -1.38
CA LEU A 5 -23.40 0.68 -1.29
C LEU A 5 -22.19 0.21 -2.09
N ASN A 6 -21.93 0.83 -3.24
CA ASN A 6 -20.72 0.58 -4.02
C ASN A 6 -19.55 0.61 -3.03
N ALA A 7 -18.78 -0.47 -2.91
CA ALA A 7 -17.72 -0.59 -1.90
C ALA A 7 -16.78 0.62 -1.90
N LYS A 8 -16.58 1.22 -3.09
CA LYS A 8 -15.89 2.50 -3.29
C LYS A 8 -16.48 3.66 -2.47
N SER A 9 -17.80 3.83 -2.51
CA SER A 9 -18.51 4.89 -1.79
C SER A 9 -18.45 4.69 -0.28
N PHE A 10 -18.57 3.43 0.19
CA PHE A 10 -18.40 3.09 1.60
C PHE A 10 -16.99 3.45 2.11
N TRP A 11 -15.96 3.04 1.38
CA TRP A 11 -14.58 3.36 1.76
C TRP A 11 -14.29 4.86 1.70
N THR A 12 -14.78 5.60 0.71
CA THR A 12 -14.63 7.07 0.70
C THR A 12 -15.31 7.72 1.91
N PHE A 13 -16.48 7.24 2.32
CA PHE A 13 -17.17 7.74 3.51
C PHE A 13 -16.36 7.47 4.78
N VAL A 14 -15.83 6.25 4.94
CA VAL A 14 -14.92 5.89 6.05
C VAL A 14 -13.70 6.83 6.09
N CYS A 15 -13.15 7.21 4.93
CA CYS A 15 -12.03 8.12 4.83
C CYS A 15 -12.39 9.54 5.33
N PHE A 16 -13.57 10.06 4.97
CA PHE A 16 -14.07 11.34 5.45
C PHE A 16 -14.33 11.32 6.96
N VAL A 17 -14.91 10.24 7.49
CA VAL A 17 -15.14 10.07 8.93
C VAL A 17 -13.81 10.02 9.69
N ALA A 18 -12.82 9.28 9.20
CA ALA A 18 -11.49 9.24 9.80
C ALA A 18 -10.82 10.62 9.81
N PHE A 19 -10.96 11.39 8.72
CA PHE A 19 -10.45 12.75 8.64
C PHE A 19 -11.17 13.67 9.63
N PHE A 20 -12.49 13.57 9.74
CA PHE A 20 -13.27 14.38 10.67
C PHE A 20 -12.88 14.12 12.13
N ILE A 21 -12.73 12.85 12.52
CA ILE A 21 -12.27 12.44 13.86
C ILE A 21 -10.85 12.95 14.13
N PHE A 22 -9.97 12.92 13.12
CA PHE A 22 -8.61 13.45 13.24
C PHE A 22 -8.62 14.96 13.47
N THR A 23 -9.42 15.72 12.72
CA THR A 23 -9.51 17.17 12.88
C THR A 23 -10.12 17.56 14.23
N THR A 24 -11.16 16.85 14.68
CA THR A 24 -11.74 17.07 16.02
C THR A 24 -10.75 16.72 17.12
N SER A 25 -10.03 15.60 17.01
CA SER A 25 -8.97 15.21 17.95
C SER A 25 -7.90 16.29 18.10
N LEU A 26 -7.48 16.93 16.99
CA LEU A 26 -6.52 18.04 16.99
C LEU A 26 -7.05 19.27 17.73
N ILE A 27 -8.32 19.66 17.50
CA ILE A 27 -8.94 20.82 18.16
C ILE A 27 -9.07 20.59 19.66
N THR A 28 -9.57 19.43 20.08
CA THR A 28 -9.80 19.11 21.51
C THR A 28 -8.51 18.73 22.25
N LYS A 29 -7.36 18.68 21.56
CA LYS A 29 -6.06 18.19 22.08
C LYS A 29 -6.17 16.81 22.73
N MET A 30 -7.14 15.99 22.34
CA MET A 30 -7.31 14.63 22.84
C MET A 30 -6.42 13.70 22.02
N TRP A 31 -5.16 13.60 22.43
CA TRP A 31 -4.13 12.77 21.79
C TRP A 31 -4.47 11.28 21.77
N TRP A 32 -5.34 10.82 22.67
CA TRP A 32 -5.77 9.41 22.71
C TRP A 32 -6.61 9.00 21.49
N LEU A 33 -7.36 9.94 20.91
CA LEU A 33 -8.18 9.69 19.71
C LEU A 33 -7.32 9.46 18.45
N ASN A 34 -6.05 9.88 18.46
CA ASN A 34 -5.14 9.62 17.35
C ASN A 34 -4.82 8.14 17.15
N VAL A 35 -4.89 7.31 18.20
CA VAL A 35 -4.68 5.87 18.05
C VAL A 35 -5.78 5.26 17.17
N PHE A 36 -7.02 5.70 17.36
CA PHE A 36 -8.15 5.25 16.54
C PHE A 36 -8.05 5.71 15.10
N THR A 37 -7.66 6.97 14.86
CA THR A 37 -7.47 7.49 13.50
C THR A 37 -6.31 6.79 12.79
N MET A 38 -5.26 6.41 13.53
CA MET A 38 -4.12 5.66 12.99
C MET A 38 -4.52 4.24 12.59
N VAL A 39 -5.32 3.53 13.40
CA VAL A 39 -5.85 2.20 13.06
C VAL A 39 -6.82 2.27 11.89
N LEU A 40 -7.72 3.26 11.87
CA LEU A 40 -8.63 3.50 10.74
C LEU A 40 -7.86 3.86 9.46
N GLY A 41 -6.81 4.66 9.56
CA GLY A 41 -5.93 5.00 8.44
C GLY A 41 -5.17 3.80 7.89
N LEU A 42 -4.69 2.91 8.76
CA LEU A 42 -4.09 1.63 8.39
C LEU A 42 -5.11 0.70 7.72
N ALA A 43 -6.30 0.56 8.29
CA ALA A 43 -7.37 -0.25 7.71
C ALA A 43 -7.77 0.28 6.33
N PHE A 44 -7.90 1.60 6.17
CA PHE A 44 -8.13 2.24 4.89
C PHE A 44 -6.99 1.97 3.91
N LYS A 45 -5.74 2.06 4.35
CA LYS A 45 -4.56 1.82 3.49
C LYS A 45 -4.49 0.37 2.98
N TYR A 46 -4.86 -0.61 3.79
CA TYR A 46 -4.79 -2.03 3.42
C TYR A 46 -6.01 -2.50 2.61
N TYR A 47 -7.21 -2.06 2.99
CA TYR A 47 -8.46 -2.59 2.41
C TYR A 47 -9.17 -1.57 1.52
N GLY A 48 -9.09 -0.27 1.81
CA GLY A 48 -9.78 0.79 1.07
C GLY A 48 -9.00 1.35 -0.12
N ASP A 49 -7.68 1.49 -0.02
CA ASP A 49 -6.81 2.04 -1.08
C ASP A 49 -6.92 1.27 -2.42
N PRO A 50 -6.88 -0.08 -2.46
CA PRO A 50 -7.04 -0.81 -3.73
C PRO A 50 -8.47 -0.70 -4.31
N ILE A 51 -9.48 -0.44 -3.48
CA ILE A 51 -10.89 -0.31 -3.90
C ILE A 51 -11.19 1.12 -4.38
N CYS A 52 -10.61 2.12 -3.73
CA CYS A 52 -10.74 3.53 -4.11
C CYS A 52 -9.86 3.91 -5.31
N PHE A 53 -8.65 3.34 -5.40
CA PHE A 53 -7.64 3.69 -6.40
C PHE A 53 -7.05 2.47 -7.12
N PRO A 54 -7.83 1.78 -7.98
CA PRO A 54 -7.37 0.58 -8.69
C PRO A 54 -6.16 0.81 -9.61
N GLU A 55 -5.98 2.02 -10.15
CA GLU A 55 -4.81 2.39 -10.95
C GLU A 55 -3.50 2.37 -10.16
N ARG A 56 -3.52 2.81 -8.90
CA ARG A 56 -2.33 2.82 -8.05
C ARG A 56 -1.90 1.41 -7.66
N ALA A 57 -2.85 0.50 -7.47
CA ALA A 57 -2.58 -0.91 -7.23
C ALA A 57 -1.90 -1.58 -8.45
N LYS A 58 -2.36 -1.26 -9.68
CA LYS A 58 -1.71 -1.73 -10.91
C LYS A 58 -0.28 -1.21 -11.05
N LEU A 59 -0.05 0.06 -10.76
CA LEU A 59 1.28 0.67 -10.80
C LEU A 59 2.25 0.06 -9.79
N ARG A 60 1.77 -0.33 -8.60
CA ARG A 60 2.59 -1.03 -7.60
C ARG A 60 3.02 -2.41 -8.08
N LYS A 61 2.08 -3.23 -8.56
CA LYS A 61 2.40 -4.55 -9.12
C LYS A 61 3.42 -4.47 -10.25
N GLN A 62 3.25 -3.52 -11.18
CA GLN A 62 4.23 -3.31 -12.25
C GLN A 62 5.62 -2.90 -11.76
N ARG A 63 5.73 -2.14 -10.66
CA ARG A 63 7.02 -1.78 -10.07
C ARG A 63 7.67 -2.98 -9.38
N GLU A 64 6.87 -3.77 -8.66
CA GLU A 64 7.34 -4.98 -7.99
C GLU A 64 7.86 -6.01 -9.00
N GLU A 65 7.12 -6.25 -10.10
CA GLU A 65 7.55 -7.13 -11.19
C GLU A 65 8.85 -6.66 -11.86
N LYS A 66 8.98 -5.35 -12.13
CA LYS A 66 10.22 -4.78 -12.69
C LYS A 66 11.40 -4.89 -11.72
N MET A 67 11.14 -4.72 -10.43
CA MET A 67 12.18 -4.85 -9.40
C MET A 67 12.63 -6.30 -9.26
N GLN A 68 11.69 -7.25 -9.29
CA GLN A 68 11.98 -8.69 -9.27
C GLN A 68 12.86 -9.08 -10.47
N ALA A 69 12.46 -8.69 -11.68
CA ALA A 69 13.22 -8.96 -12.90
C ALA A 69 14.63 -8.34 -12.87
N TYR A 70 14.79 -7.17 -12.26
CA TYR A 70 16.10 -6.54 -12.08
C TYR A 70 17.00 -7.33 -11.12
N LEU A 71 16.43 -7.84 -10.02
CA LEU A 71 17.15 -8.63 -9.03
C LEU A 71 17.57 -9.99 -9.60
N ASP A 72 16.69 -10.66 -10.33
CA ASP A 72 16.98 -11.94 -10.98
C ASP A 72 18.11 -11.80 -12.00
N LYS A 73 18.06 -10.76 -12.84
CA LYS A 73 19.13 -10.44 -13.79
C LYS A 73 20.47 -10.18 -13.11
N ARG A 74 20.46 -9.53 -11.93
CA ARG A 74 21.67 -9.34 -11.12
C ARG A 74 22.19 -10.63 -10.51
N GLN A 75 21.32 -11.53 -10.06
CA GLN A 75 21.72 -12.83 -9.54
C GLN A 75 22.36 -13.70 -10.63
N GLU A 76 21.81 -13.71 -11.86
CA GLU A 76 22.38 -14.41 -13.00
C GLU A 76 23.78 -13.89 -13.39
N LEU A 77 23.96 -12.57 -13.40
CA LEU A 77 25.26 -11.95 -13.66
C LEU A 77 26.30 -12.32 -12.59
N ASN A 78 25.89 -12.36 -11.32
CA ASN A 78 26.79 -12.74 -10.24
C ASN A 78 27.15 -14.23 -10.27
N SER A 79 26.18 -15.12 -10.53
CA SER A 79 26.43 -16.57 -10.58
C SER A 79 27.31 -16.95 -11.78
N SER A 80 27.11 -16.32 -12.93
CA SER A 80 27.95 -16.50 -14.12
C SER A 80 29.38 -15.99 -13.91
N TYR A 81 29.55 -14.84 -13.23
CA TYR A 81 30.87 -14.33 -12.87
C TYR A 81 31.63 -15.31 -11.95
N VAL A 82 30.97 -15.84 -10.91
CA VAL A 82 31.58 -16.80 -9.98
C VAL A 82 31.95 -18.11 -10.71
N ARG A 83 31.09 -18.61 -11.60
CA ARG A 83 31.34 -19.81 -12.41
C ARG A 83 32.54 -19.63 -13.33
N ASN A 84 32.60 -18.53 -14.08
CA ASN A 84 33.73 -18.23 -14.98
C ASN A 84 35.03 -18.02 -14.21
N LYS A 85 34.99 -17.42 -13.01
CA LYS A 85 36.17 -17.27 -12.15
C LYS A 85 36.72 -18.62 -11.66
N ARG A 86 35.85 -19.58 -11.34
CA ARG A 86 36.26 -20.95 -10.96
C ARG A 86 36.82 -21.74 -12.14
N ALA A 87 36.26 -21.59 -13.34
CA ALA A 87 36.74 -22.29 -14.53
C ALA A 87 38.10 -21.80 -15.07
N ARG A 88 38.61 -20.65 -14.58
CA ARG A 88 39.92 -20.09 -14.94
C ARG A 88 41.04 -20.43 -13.95
N LYS A 89 40.74 -21.15 -12.87
CA LYS A 89 41.72 -21.72 -11.94
C LYS A 89 41.90 -23.20 -12.24
#